data_AF-X6G4Q8-F1
#
_entry.id   AF-X6G4Q8-F1
#
_cell.length_a   1.000
_cell.length_b   1.000
_cell.length_c   1.000
_cell.angle_alpha   90.00
_cell.angle_beta   90.00
_cell.angle_gamma   90.00
#
_symmetry.space_group_name_H-M   'P 1'
#
loop_
_entity.id
_entity.type
_entity.pdbx_description
1 polymer ?
#
loop_
_entity_poly.entity_id
_entity_poly.type
_entity_poly.pdbx_seq_one_letter_code
_entity_poly.pdbx_strand_id
1 'polypeptide(L)' 'MQGENKKAARSDLDEAALYFHKHPHPGKLEIQATKPLGNQRDLALAYSPGVAVPCLEIRD' A
#
# COMPACT_ATOMS: atom_id res chain seq x y z
N MET A 1 -7.06 19.67 -42.52
CA MET A 1 -6.38 18.75 -41.59
C MET A 1 -5.65 19.57 -40.53
N GLN A 2 -6.30 19.81 -39.40
CA GLN A 2 -5.67 20.21 -38.15
C GLN A 2 -6.70 19.83 -37.07
N GLY A 3 -6.48 18.65 -36.49
CA GLY A 3 -7.34 18.09 -35.46
C GLY A 3 -7.30 18.99 -34.24
N GLU A 4 -8.47 19.32 -33.71
CA GLU A 4 -8.63 20.11 -32.51
C GLU A 4 -7.94 19.41 -31.33
N ASN A 5 -6.82 19.97 -30.86
CA ASN A 5 -6.21 19.55 -29.60
C ASN A 5 -6.31 20.69 -28.58
N LYS A 6 -7.54 20.98 -28.14
CA LYS A 6 -7.76 21.68 -26.89
C LYS A 6 -7.61 20.67 -25.74
N LYS A 7 -6.37 20.40 -25.33
CA LYS A 7 -6.17 20.09 -23.90
C LYS A 7 -6.48 21.39 -23.16
N ALA A 8 -7.69 21.51 -22.63
CA ALA A 8 -8.03 22.56 -21.69
C ALA A 8 -6.90 22.65 -20.66
N ALA A 9 -6.45 23.86 -20.34
CA ALA A 9 -5.43 24.07 -19.32
C ALA A 9 -5.87 23.29 -18.07
N ARG A 10 -5.02 22.36 -17.60
CA ARG A 10 -5.31 21.60 -16.39
C ARG A 10 -5.53 22.60 -15.27
N SER A 11 -6.59 22.40 -14.49
CA SER A 11 -6.83 23.26 -13.35
C SER A 11 -5.73 23.03 -12.30
N ASP A 12 -5.48 24.03 -11.46
CA ASP A 12 -4.55 23.87 -10.33
C ASP A 12 -4.95 22.68 -9.43
N LEU A 13 -6.27 22.39 -9.34
CA LEU A 13 -6.80 21.23 -8.63
C LEU A 13 -6.38 19.90 -9.30
N ASP A 14 -6.39 19.82 -10.63
CA ASP A 14 -5.99 18.61 -11.35
C ASP A 14 -4.49 18.32 -11.13
N GLU A 15 -3.65 19.35 -11.16
CA GLU A 15 -2.21 19.21 -10.93
C GLU A 15 -1.91 18.82 -9.47
N ALA A 16 -2.62 19.43 -8.52
CA ALA A 16 -2.51 19.07 -7.10
C ALA A 16 -2.97 17.63 -6.84
N ALA A 17 -4.08 17.19 -7.43
CA ALA A 17 -4.57 15.82 -7.29
C ALA A 17 -3.58 14.80 -7.89
N LEU A 18 -3.01 15.12 -9.06
CA LEU A 18 -1.97 14.29 -9.68
C LEU A 18 -0.72 14.19 -8.81
N TYR A 19 -0.29 15.30 -8.21
CA TYR A 19 0.85 15.30 -7.30
C TYR A 19 0.56 14.47 -6.04
N PHE A 20 -0.58 14.71 -5.40
CA PHE A 20 -1.03 14.04 -4.18
C PHE A 20 -1.10 12.51 -4.33
N HIS A 21 -1.55 12.00 -5.48
CA HIS A 21 -1.64 10.56 -5.72
C HIS A 21 -0.34 9.90 -6.19
N LYS A 22 0.69 10.68 -6.50
CA LYS A 22 1.95 10.17 -7.05
C LYS A 22 3.11 10.23 -6.06
N HIS A 23 3.15 11.25 -5.21
CA HIS A 23 4.30 11.52 -4.35
C HIS A 23 3.90 11.73 -2.89
N PRO A 24 4.80 11.40 -1.94
CA PRO A 24 6.06 10.67 -2.14
C PRO A 24 5.85 9.18 -2.44
N HIS A 25 4.70 8.63 -2.04
CA HIS A 25 4.31 7.25 -2.31
C HIS A 25 2.99 7.24 -3.08
N PRO A 26 2.91 6.51 -4.20
CA PRO A 26 1.72 6.51 -5.02
C PRO A 26 0.57 5.76 -4.34
N GLY A 27 -0.65 6.25 -4.53
CA GLY A 27 -1.86 5.60 -4.05
C GLY A 27 -2.61 6.40 -2.99
N LYS A 28 -3.44 5.69 -2.21
CA LYS A 28 -4.29 6.27 -1.14
C LYS A 28 -4.30 5.43 0.14
N LEU A 29 -4.18 4.12 0.00
CA LEU A 29 -4.29 3.14 1.08
C LEU A 29 -3.02 2.32 1.14
N GLU A 30 -2.63 1.95 2.36
CA GLU A 30 -1.56 1.00 2.65
C GLU A 30 -1.99 0.06 3.77
N ILE A 31 -1.37 -1.13 3.83
CA ILE A 31 -1.48 -2.06 4.95
C ILE A 31 -0.11 -2.18 5.59
N GLN A 32 -0.05 -1.97 6.89
CA GLN A 32 1.18 -2.03 7.67
C GLN A 32 1.12 -3.17 8.67
N ALA A 33 2.25 -3.85 8.86
CA ALA A 33 2.36 -4.91 9.87
C ALA A 33 2.23 -4.32 11.27
N THR A 34 1.44 -4.95 12.14
CA THR A 34 1.26 -4.50 13.54
C THR A 34 2.27 -5.09 14.50
N LYS A 35 3.10 -6.04 14.05
CA LYS A 35 4.16 -6.71 14.82
C LYS A 35 5.50 -6.52 14.13
N PRO A 36 6.63 -6.47 14.88
CA PRO A 36 7.97 -6.43 14.29
C PRO A 36 8.21 -7.62 13.37
N LEU A 37 8.94 -7.39 12.27
CA LEU A 37 9.36 -8.41 11.30
C LEU A 37 10.85 -8.25 10.94
N GLY A 38 11.64 -7.67 11.84
CA GLY A 38 12.99 -7.17 11.53
C GLY A 38 14.10 -8.21 11.67
N ASN A 39 13.80 -9.40 12.18
CA ASN A 39 14.78 -10.44 12.46
C ASN A 39 14.19 -11.86 12.28
N GLN A 40 15.05 -12.88 12.35
CA GLN A 40 14.65 -14.28 12.14
C GLN A 40 13.63 -14.76 13.19
N ARG A 41 13.77 -14.34 14.45
CA ARG A 41 12.85 -14.74 15.53
C ARG A 41 11.45 -14.18 15.29
N ASP A 42 11.36 -12.91 14.88
CA ASP A 42 10.09 -12.26 14.56
C ASP A 42 9.37 -12.97 13.40
N LEU A 43 10.12 -13.30 12.35
CA LEU A 43 9.58 -14.04 11.19
C LEU A 43 9.10 -15.44 11.58
N ALA A 44 9.86 -16.15 12.42
CA ALA A 44 9.47 -17.48 12.89
C ALA A 44 8.20 -17.47 13.75
N LEU A 45 7.90 -16.35 14.43
CA LEU A 45 6.65 -16.17 15.17
C LEU A 45 5.48 -15.78 14.26
N ALA A 46 5.71 -14.89 13.28
CA ALA A 46 4.68 -14.40 12.36
C ALA A 46 4.26 -15.43 11.31
N TYR A 47 5.17 -16.33 10.93
CA TYR A 47 4.96 -17.39 9.95
C TYR A 47 5.32 -18.76 10.55
N SER A 48 5.68 -19.72 9.70
CA SER A 48 6.12 -21.04 10.14
C SER A 48 7.43 -20.95 10.95
N PRO A 49 7.55 -21.67 12.08
CA PRO A 49 6.56 -22.59 12.67
C PRO A 49 5.54 -21.94 13.63
N GLY A 50 5.74 -20.70 14.06
CA GLY A 50 4.97 -20.06 15.13
C GLY A 50 3.48 -19.88 14.85
N VAL A 51 3.10 -19.57 13.61
CA VAL A 51 1.70 -19.38 13.20
C VAL A 51 0.83 -20.62 13.41
N ALA A 52 1.42 -21.81 13.53
CA ALA A 52 0.67 -23.04 13.77
C ALA A 52 -0.10 -23.00 15.10
N VAL A 53 0.47 -22.39 16.15
CA VAL A 53 -0.15 -22.36 17.49
C VAL A 53 -1.51 -21.66 17.47
N PRO A 54 -1.64 -20.38 17.05
CA PRO A 54 -2.95 -19.74 16.99
C PRO A 54 -3.93 -20.44 16.04
N CYS A 55 -3.46 -21.07 14.96
CA CYS A 55 -4.33 -21.86 14.08
C CYS A 55 -4.94 -23.09 14.79
N LEU A 56 -4.17 -23.78 15.63
CA LEU A 56 -4.67 -24.94 16.39
C LEU A 56 -5.70 -24.49 17.45
N GLU A 57 -5.41 -23.42 18.19
CA GLU A 57 -6.31 -22.87 19.21
C GLU A 57 -7.65 -22.38 18.65
N ILE A 58 -7.69 -21.87 17.41
CA ILE A 58 -8.93 -21.42 16.75
C ILE A 58 -9.74 -22.59 16.18
N ARG A 59 -9.06 -23.67 15.80
CA ARG A 59 -9.69 -24.84 15.16
C ARG A 59 -10.52 -25.64 16.15
N ASP A 60 -10.06 -25.74 17.40
CA ASP A 60 -10.65 -26.56 18.46
C ASP A 60 -11.93 -25.91 19.05
#